data_AF-A0A562WG46-F1
#
_entry.id   AF-A0A562WG46-F1
#
_cell.length_a   1.000
_cell.length_b   1.000
_cell.length_c   1.000
_cell.angle_alpha   90.00
_cell.angle_beta   90.00
_cell.angle_gamma   90.00
#
_symmetry.space_group_name_H-M   'P 1'
#
loop_
_entity.id
_entity.type
_entity.pdbx_description
1 polymer ?
#
loop_
_entity_poly.entity_id
_entity_poly.type
_entity_poly.pdbx_seq_one_letter_code
_entity_poly.pdbx_strand_id
1 'polypeptide(L)'
;MRLDRITVLDGSAPLVWLVRPSPALTALHAAVWDALAGADGLLPWHAPGRWIPHLSLALRFRDADRRRARAVAAADRPTGAFVAARSYDGADRTVTALGRAVPDT
;
A
#
# COMPACT_ATOMS: atom_id res chain seq x y z
N MET A 1 0.87 -9.49 -8.71
CA MET A 1 -0.02 -8.34 -8.42
C MET A 1 -0.35 -7.65 -9.73
N ARG A 2 -1.56 -7.09 -9.92
CA ARG A 2 -1.92 -6.36 -11.16
C ARG A 2 -2.18 -4.89 -10.84
N LEU A 3 -1.49 -4.01 -11.52
CA LEU A 3 -1.64 -2.56 -11.42
C LEU A 3 -2.74 -2.08 -12.37
N ASP A 4 -3.58 -1.16 -11.91
CA ASP A 4 -4.70 -0.58 -12.65
C ASP A 4 -4.38 0.86 -13.10
N ARG A 5 -5.28 1.84 -12.94
CA ARG A 5 -5.05 3.24 -13.27
C ARG A 5 -4.27 3.98 -12.18
N ILE A 6 -3.58 5.04 -12.60
CA ILE A 6 -3.01 6.05 -11.71
C ILE A 6 -4.07 7.10 -11.39
N THR A 7 -4.21 7.49 -10.13
CA THR A 7 -5.19 8.48 -9.67
C THR A 7 -4.69 9.26 -8.46
N VAL A 8 -5.41 10.31 -8.08
CA VAL A 8 -5.26 10.98 -6.78
C VAL A 8 -6.43 10.52 -5.91
N LEU A 9 -6.15 10.07 -4.68
CA LEU A 9 -7.18 9.74 -3.69
C LEU A 9 -7.52 10.96 -2.82
N ASP A 10 -8.66 10.94 -2.16
CA ASP A 10 -9.06 12.01 -1.23
C ASP A 10 -8.20 12.00 0.05
N GLY A 11 -8.36 13.02 0.91
CA GLY A 11 -7.57 13.16 2.13
C GLY A 11 -6.22 13.83 1.86
N SER A 12 -5.10 13.16 2.16
CA SER A 12 -3.73 13.70 1.95
C SER A 12 -3.35 13.90 0.47
N ALA A 13 -4.27 13.62 -0.44
CA ALA A 13 -4.11 13.69 -1.89
C ALA A 13 -2.87 12.95 -2.40
N PRO A 14 -2.71 11.67 -2.06
CA PRO A 14 -1.60 10.89 -2.60
C PRO A 14 -1.85 10.63 -4.09
N LEU A 15 -0.81 10.80 -4.91
CA LEU A 15 -0.77 10.21 -6.24
C LEU A 15 -0.47 8.73 -6.06
N VAL A 16 -1.34 7.88 -6.59
CA VAL A 16 -1.25 6.44 -6.38
C VAL A 16 -1.41 5.66 -7.67
N TRP A 17 -0.80 4.48 -7.68
CA TRP A 17 -1.21 3.41 -8.58
C TRP A 17 -2.24 2.52 -7.88
N LEU A 18 -3.44 2.40 -8.44
CA LEU A 18 -4.40 1.44 -7.91
C LEU A 18 -3.93 0.01 -8.15
N VAL A 19 -4.13 -0.84 -7.15
CA VAL A 19 -3.91 -2.28 -7.25
C VAL A 19 -5.25 -2.95 -7.48
N ARG A 20 -5.33 -3.83 -8.48
CA ARG A 20 -6.51 -4.69 -8.62
C ARG A 20 -6.43 -5.78 -7.54
N PRO A 21 -7.37 -5.82 -6.57
CA PRO A 21 -7.33 -6.81 -5.51
C PRO A 21 -7.50 -8.22 -6.09
N SER A 22 -6.66 -9.14 -5.66
CA SER A 22 -6.88 -10.58 -5.83
C SER A 22 -7.60 -11.13 -4.60
N PRO A 23 -8.28 -12.29 -4.70
CA PRO A 23 -8.88 -12.96 -3.54
C PRO A 23 -7.87 -13.21 -2.40
N ALA A 24 -6.63 -13.56 -2.74
CA ALA A 24 -5.55 -13.75 -1.76
C ALA A 24 -5.18 -12.46 -1.03
N LEU A 25 -5.14 -11.31 -1.74
CA LEU A 25 -4.85 -10.01 -1.11
C LEU A 25 -5.98 -9.58 -0.17
N THR A 26 -7.24 -9.80 -0.56
CA THR A 26 -8.39 -9.46 0.29
C THR A 26 -8.47 -10.37 1.51
N ALA A 27 -8.13 -11.65 1.37
CA ALA A 27 -8.07 -12.59 2.49
C ALA A 27 -6.93 -12.23 3.47
N LEU A 28 -5.75 -11.89 2.96
CA LEU A 28 -4.65 -11.40 3.80
C LEU A 28 -5.04 -10.13 4.56
N HIS A 29 -5.68 -9.17 3.89
CA HIS A 29 -6.13 -7.95 4.52
C HIS A 29 -7.17 -8.21 5.63
N ALA A 30 -8.10 -9.14 5.43
CA ALA A 30 -9.04 -9.56 6.47
C ALA A 30 -8.32 -10.18 7.67
N ALA A 31 -7.36 -11.08 7.43
CA ALA A 31 -6.57 -11.69 8.50
C ALA A 31 -5.75 -10.66 9.31
N VAL A 32 -5.18 -9.65 8.64
CA VAL A 32 -4.48 -8.53 9.31
C VAL A 32 -5.45 -7.69 10.13
N TRP A 33 -6.63 -7.39 9.59
CA TRP A 33 -7.66 -6.64 10.29
C TRP A 33 -8.12 -7.36 11.57
N ASP A 34 -8.37 -8.66 11.48
CA ASP A 34 -8.78 -9.49 12.62
C ASP A 34 -7.66 -9.59 13.66
N ALA A 35 -6.40 -9.72 13.24
CA ALA A 35 -5.25 -9.75 14.14
C ALA A 35 -5.03 -8.43 14.89
N LEU A 36 -5.52 -7.31 14.34
CA LEU A 36 -5.46 -5.99 14.97
C LEU A 36 -6.70 -5.68 15.82
N ALA A 37 -7.65 -6.62 15.97
CA ALA A 37 -8.86 -6.40 16.75
C ALA A 37 -8.53 -5.91 18.18
N GLY A 38 -9.07 -4.74 18.54
CA GLY A 38 -8.83 -4.11 19.84
C GLY A 38 -7.56 -3.26 19.94
N ALA A 39 -6.76 -3.16 18.87
CA ALA A 39 -5.66 -2.22 18.81
C ALA A 39 -6.15 -0.77 18.67
N ASP A 40 -5.40 0.16 19.26
CA ASP A 40 -5.64 1.59 19.07
C ASP A 40 -5.37 2.00 17.61
N GLY A 41 -6.09 3.01 17.13
CA GLY A 41 -5.87 3.57 15.78
C GLY A 41 -6.50 2.78 14.63
N LEU A 42 -7.35 1.80 14.91
CA LEU A 42 -8.22 1.16 13.90
C LEU A 42 -9.21 2.19 13.33
N LEU A 43 -8.95 2.66 12.11
CA LEU A 43 -9.83 3.60 11.42
C LEU A 43 -10.82 2.86 10.51
N PRO A 44 -12.12 3.25 10.47
CA PRO A 44 -13.14 2.52 9.73
C PRO A 44 -12.89 2.35 8.22
N TRP A 45 -12.11 3.25 7.60
CA TRP A 45 -11.76 3.15 6.18
C TRP A 45 -10.61 2.16 5.89
N HIS A 46 -9.96 1.62 6.92
CA HIS A 46 -9.04 0.49 6.79
C HIS A 46 -9.77 -0.86 6.87
N ALA A 47 -11.08 -0.89 7.12
CA ALA A 47 -11.82 -2.15 7.23
C ALA A 47 -11.85 -2.93 5.90
N PRO A 48 -11.94 -4.27 5.93
CA PRO A 48 -12.16 -5.08 4.73
C PRO A 48 -13.33 -4.57 3.89
N GLY A 49 -13.14 -4.50 2.58
CA GLY A 49 -14.12 -3.94 1.64
C GLY A 49 -14.17 -2.41 1.58
N ARG A 50 -13.58 -1.69 2.54
CA ARG A 50 -13.47 -0.22 2.53
C ARG A 50 -12.07 0.26 2.17
N TRP A 51 -11.06 -0.50 2.54
CA TRP A 51 -9.67 -0.23 2.15
C TRP A 51 -9.48 -0.32 0.63
N ILE A 52 -8.81 0.69 0.07
CA ILE A 52 -8.44 0.73 -1.35
C ILE A 52 -6.97 0.31 -1.46
N PRO A 53 -6.64 -0.86 -2.02
CA PRO A 53 -5.24 -1.28 -2.19
C PRO A 53 -4.54 -0.42 -3.25
N HIS A 54 -3.41 0.18 -2.89
CA HIS A 54 -2.69 1.12 -3.75
C HIS A 54 -1.19 1.15 -3.44
N LEU A 55 -0.41 1.64 -4.41
CA LEU A 55 1.00 2.02 -4.24
C LEU A 55 1.09 3.55 -4.27
N SER A 56 1.57 4.14 -3.17
CA SER A 56 1.83 5.59 -3.12
C SER A 56 3.06 5.93 -3.96
N LEU A 57 2.90 6.88 -4.87
CA LEU A 57 3.97 7.39 -5.76
C LEU A 57 4.46 8.76 -5.28
N ALA A 58 3.55 9.60 -4.84
CA ALA A 58 3.85 10.90 -4.24
C ALA A 58 2.77 11.27 -3.22
N LEU A 59 3.14 12.03 -2.19
CA LEU A 59 2.22 12.53 -1.16
C LEU A 59 1.92 14.02 -1.41
N ARG A 60 0.77 14.50 -0.93
CA ARG A 60 0.37 15.93 -1.00
C ARG A 60 0.29 16.48 -2.43
N PHE A 61 -0.17 15.67 -3.38
CA PHE A 61 -0.20 15.95 -4.82
C PHE A 61 -1.38 16.84 -5.29
N ARG A 62 -1.94 17.69 -4.41
CA ARG A 62 -3.23 18.40 -4.63
C ARG A 62 -3.20 19.30 -5.88
N ASP A 63 -2.17 20.14 -5.98
CA ASP A 63 -2.06 21.21 -6.97
C ASP A 63 -1.10 20.88 -8.12
N ALA A 64 -0.52 19.68 -8.10
CA ALA A 64 0.43 19.24 -9.12
C ALA A 64 -0.29 18.76 -10.39
N ASP A 65 0.35 18.94 -11.54
CA ASP A 65 -0.22 18.60 -12.85
C ASP A 65 -0.45 17.08 -12.98
N ARG A 66 -1.70 16.65 -12.73
CA ARG A 66 -2.14 15.26 -12.81
C ARG A 66 -1.94 14.65 -14.21
N ARG A 67 -2.00 15.45 -15.28
CA ARG A 67 -1.78 14.96 -16.65
C ARG A 67 -0.31 14.64 -16.85
N ARG A 68 0.57 15.56 -16.48
CA ARG A 68 2.03 15.35 -16.57
C ARG A 68 2.49 14.19 -15.68
N ALA A 69 1.95 14.07 -14.47
CA ALA A 69 2.27 12.97 -13.56
C ALA A 69 1.92 11.61 -14.14
N ARG A 70 0.73 11.49 -14.75
CA ARG A 70 0.30 10.27 -15.43
C ARG A 70 1.21 9.94 -16.61
N ALA A 71 1.61 10.93 -17.40
CA ALA A 71 2.50 10.72 -18.54
C ALA A 71 3.87 10.16 -18.11
N VAL A 72 4.43 10.65 -17.01
CA VAL A 72 5.72 10.15 -16.47
C VAL A 72 5.56 8.76 -15.84
N ALA A 73 4.53 8.56 -15.01
CA ALA A 73 4.37 7.33 -14.25
C ALA A 73 3.82 6.15 -15.08
N ALA A 74 3.19 6.41 -16.23
CA ALA A 74 2.71 5.39 -17.15
C ALA A 74 3.73 4.99 -18.23
N ALA A 75 4.98 5.51 -18.17
CA ALA A 75 6.01 5.20 -19.16
C ALA A 75 6.33 3.71 -19.21
N ASP A 76 6.41 3.04 -18.06
CA ASP A 76 6.52 1.58 -17.95
C ASP A 76 5.89 1.04 -16.66
N ARG A 77 5.26 -0.14 -16.75
CA ARG A 77 4.72 -0.82 -15.56
C ARG A 77 5.84 -1.55 -14.83
N PRO A 78 6.12 -1.26 -13.55
CA PRO A 78 7.14 -1.96 -12.81
C PRO A 78 6.72 -3.42 -12.60
N THR A 79 7.68 -4.33 -12.81
CA THR A 79 7.57 -5.73 -12.43
C THR A 79 8.39 -5.97 -11.16
N GLY A 80 7.96 -6.91 -10.33
CA GLY A 80 8.71 -7.27 -9.13
C GLY A 80 8.16 -8.51 -8.45
N ALA A 81 8.97 -9.07 -7.55
CA ALA A 81 8.60 -10.15 -6.66
C ALA A 81 8.57 -9.65 -5.22
N PHE A 82 7.72 -10.26 -4.39
CA PHE A 82 7.78 -10.06 -2.96
C PHE A 82 9.00 -10.81 -2.42
N VAL A 83 9.92 -10.10 -1.77
CA VAL A 83 11.18 -10.67 -1.25
C VAL A 83 11.24 -10.68 0.27
N ALA A 84 10.60 -9.71 0.93
CA ALA A 84 10.54 -9.60 2.38
C ALA A 84 9.42 -8.64 2.81
N ALA A 85 8.99 -8.73 4.06
CA ALA A 85 8.16 -7.74 4.73
C ALA A 85 8.87 -7.23 5.99
N ARG A 86 8.53 -6.01 6.41
CA ARG A 86 9.02 -5.40 7.64
C ARG A 86 7.94 -4.49 8.24
N SER A 87 7.93 -4.40 9.56
CA SER A 87 7.24 -3.34 10.30
C SER A 87 8.20 -2.17 10.50
N TYR A 88 7.67 -0.95 10.53
CA TYR A 88 8.42 0.25 10.83
C TYR A 88 7.70 1.00 11.95
N ASP A 89 8.40 1.23 13.05
CA ASP A 89 7.94 2.12 14.11
C ASP A 89 8.34 3.55 13.77
N GLY A 90 7.37 4.45 13.63
CA GLY A 90 7.63 5.85 13.30
C GLY A 90 8.15 6.70 14.48
N ALA A 91 7.84 6.31 15.71
CA ALA A 91 8.29 7.01 16.92
C ALA A 91 9.76 6.70 17.19
N ASP A 92 10.10 5.42 17.22
CA ASP A 92 11.46 4.95 17.52
C ASP A 92 12.34 4.86 16.27
N ARG A 93 11.74 5.01 15.07
CA ARG A 93 12.38 4.88 13.77
C ARG A 93 13.03 3.50 13.57
N THR A 94 12.50 2.47 14.21
CA THR A 94 13.02 1.10 14.18
C THR A 94 12.33 0.28 13.10
N VAL A 95 13.05 -0.74 12.60
CA VAL A 95 12.56 -1.66 11.59
C VAL A 95 12.63 -3.08 12.14
N THR A 96 11.52 -3.82 12.05
CA THR A 96 11.45 -5.22 12.46
C THR A 96 11.05 -6.06 11.27
N ALA A 97 11.83 -7.09 10.92
CA ALA A 97 11.45 -8.00 9.84
C ALA A 97 10.13 -8.73 10.19
N LEU A 98 9.26 -8.92 9.21
CA LEU A 98 8.02 -9.67 9.34
C LEU A 98 8.15 -11.00 8.58
N GLY A 99 7.90 -12.09 9.28
CA GLY A 99 8.09 -13.45 8.78
C GLY A 99 9.43 -14.07 9.23
N ARG A 100 9.64 -15.33 8.85
CA ARG A 100 10.87 -16.06 9.18
C ARG A 100 12.03 -15.53 8.34
N ALA A 101 13.14 -15.18 8.97
CA ALA A 101 14.41 -15.04 8.27
C ALA A 101 14.69 -16.35 7.52
N VAL A 102 14.73 -16.31 6.19
CA VAL A 102 15.28 -17.42 5.43
C VAL A 102 16.76 -17.45 5.83
N PRO A 103 17.28 -18.54 6.44
CA PRO A 103 18.71 -18.63 6.70
C PRO A 103 19.42 -18.56 5.35
N ASP A 104 20.51 -17.79 5.28
CA ASP A 104 21.41 -17.82 4.13
C ASP A 104 21.86 -19.28 3.92
N THR A 105 21.44 -19.89 2.82
CA THR A 105 21.99 -21.16 2.31
C THR A 105 23.31 -20.93 1.59
#